data_AF-A0A382X643-F1
#
_entry.id   AF-A0A382X643-F1
#
_cell.length_a   1.000
_cell.length_b   1.000
_cell.length_c   1.000
_cell.angle_alpha   90.00
_cell.angle_beta   90.00
_cell.angle_gamma   90.00
#
_symmetry.space_group_name_H-M   'P 1'
#
loop_
_entity.id
_entity.type
_entity.pdbx_description
1 polymer ?
#
loop_
_entity_poly.entity_id
_entity_poly.type
_entity_poly.pdbx_seq_one_letter_code
_entity_poly.pdbx_strand_id
1 'polypeptide(L)'
;MVPVVLTPYLQGWTVTESAGLFLLVGASAQLGDLVESAIKRDLGAKDAPALIPGHGGLLDRFDSYFFAFPVAFAYNVILKS
;
A
#
# COMPACT_ATOMS: atom_id res chain seq x y z
N MET A 1 2.94 8.20 4.28
CA MET A 1 3.14 9.02 5.48
C MET A 1 2.43 10.37 5.33
N VAL A 2 1.09 10.34 5.18
CA VAL A 2 0.30 11.57 5.33
C VAL A 2 0.29 11.89 6.83
N PRO A 3 0.51 13.15 7.25
CA PRO A 3 0.74 13.46 8.65
C PRO A 3 -0.53 13.15 9.46
N VAL A 4 -0.40 12.47 10.59
CA VAL A 4 -1.42 12.47 11.68
C VAL A 4 -1.81 13.91 12.07
N VAL A 5 -0.95 14.88 11.76
CA VAL A 5 -1.22 16.32 11.88
C VAL A 5 -2.40 16.78 11.01
N LEU A 6 -2.76 16.05 9.94
CA LEU A 6 -3.92 16.35 9.10
C LEU A 6 -5.24 15.74 9.62
N THR A 7 -5.18 14.84 10.61
CA THR A 7 -6.38 14.22 11.20
C THR A 7 -7.44 15.22 11.69
N PRO A 8 -7.11 16.37 12.33
CA PRO A 8 -8.14 17.38 12.68
C PRO A 8 -8.82 18.03 11.46
N TYR A 9 -8.23 17.96 10.27
CA TYR A 9 -8.84 18.45 9.02
C TYR A 9 -9.64 17.37 8.30
N LEU A 10 -9.48 16.09 8.67
CA LEU A 10 -10.27 14.98 8.19
C LEU A 10 -11.51 14.83 9.08
N GLN A 11 -12.58 15.56 8.71
CA GLN A 11 -13.85 15.49 9.43
C GLN A 11 -14.34 14.03 9.56
N GLY A 12 -14.55 13.58 10.79
CA GLY A 12 -15.10 12.25 11.09
C GLY A 12 -14.09 11.12 11.29
N TRP A 13 -12.79 11.39 11.43
CA TRP A 13 -11.79 10.38 11.80
C TRP A 13 -11.12 10.71 13.13
N THR A 14 -11.06 9.74 14.05
CA THR A 14 -10.27 9.87 15.28
C THR A 14 -8.79 9.57 15.01
N VAL A 15 -7.91 10.04 15.91
CA VAL A 15 -6.46 9.76 15.83
C VAL A 15 -6.19 8.25 15.91
N THR A 16 -6.94 7.52 16.75
CA THR A 16 -6.81 6.08 16.91
C THR A 16 -7.23 5.32 15.64
N GLU A 17 -8.34 5.69 15.01
CA GLU A 17 -8.78 5.11 13.74
C GLU A 17 -7.75 5.35 12.63
N SER A 18 -7.24 6.58 12.56
CA SER A 18 -6.23 6.95 11.57
C SER A 18 -4.94 6.13 11.77
N ALA A 19 -4.49 5.99 13.02
CA ALA A 19 -3.31 5.20 13.36
C ALA A 19 -3.50 3.71 13.00
N GLY A 20 -4.67 3.13 13.30
CA GLY A 20 -5.00 1.75 12.96
C GLY A 20 -4.98 1.51 11.45
N LEU A 21 -5.61 2.40 10.67
CA LEU A 21 -5.58 2.35 9.21
C LEU A 21 -4.14 2.42 8.68
N PHE A 22 -3.33 3.36 9.17
CA PHE A 22 -1.96 3.54 8.69
C PHE A 22 -1.06 2.35 8.99
N LEU A 23 -1.22 1.72 10.16
CA LEU A 23 -0.46 0.51 10.50
C LEU A 23 -0.81 -0.64 9.55
N LEU A 24 -2.09 -0.88 9.30
CA LEU A 24 -2.55 -1.97 8.45
C LEU A 24 -2.15 -1.76 6.98
N VAL A 25 -2.33 -0.55 6.47
CA VAL A 25 -1.92 -0.19 5.10
C VAL A 25 -0.41 -0.28 4.95
N GLY A 26 0.36 0.21 5.93
CA GLY A 26 1.83 0.13 5.90
C GLY A 26 2.34 -1.31 5.92
N ALA A 27 1.79 -2.16 6.79
CA ALA A 27 2.13 -3.58 6.84
C ALA A 27 1.78 -4.29 5.51
N SER A 28 0.62 -3.98 4.94
CA SER A 28 0.15 -4.58 3.69
C SER A 28 0.96 -4.13 2.47
N ALA A 29 1.41 -2.88 2.45
CA ALA A 29 2.31 -2.38 1.42
C ALA A 29 3.66 -3.11 1.44
N GLN A 30 4.21 -3.35 2.63
CA GLN A 30 5.46 -4.11 2.76
C GLN A 30 5.30 -5.58 2.33
N LEU A 31 4.13 -6.18 2.59
CA LEU A 31 3.80 -7.52 2.08
C LEU A 31 3.67 -7.53 0.55
N GLY A 32 3.09 -6.49 -0.05
CA GLY A 32 2.99 -6.33 -1.51
C GLY A 32 4.36 -6.34 -2.19
N ASP A 33 5.30 -5.56 -1.66
CA ASP A 33 6.70 -5.47 -2.12
C ASP A 33 7.43 -6.84 -2.06
N LEU A 34 7.15 -7.64 -1.01
CA LEU A 34 7.69 -9.00 -0.90
C LEU A 34 7.05 -9.98 -1.90
N VAL A 35 5.75 -9.89 -2.11
CA VAL A 35 5.03 -10.72 -3.11
C VAL A 35 5.53 -10.39 -4.50
N GLU A 36 5.75 -9.12 -4.80
CA GLU A 36 6.26 -8.65 -6.09
C GLU A 36 7.70 -9.13 -6.32
N SER A 37 8.55 -9.04 -5.30
CA SER A 37 9.89 -9.64 -5.32
C SER A 37 9.88 -11.16 -5.55
N ALA A 38 8.89 -11.88 -4.99
CA ALA A 38 8.74 -13.32 -5.19
C ALA A 38 8.29 -13.65 -6.63
N ILE A 39 7.33 -12.89 -7.18
CA ILE A 39 6.85 -13.04 -8.56
C ILE A 39 7.98 -12.78 -9.56
N LYS A 40 8.79 -11.74 -9.34
CA LYS A 40 9.97 -11.43 -10.15
C LYS A 40 10.97 -12.59 -10.18
N ARG A 41 11.15 -13.28 -9.05
CA ARG A 41 12.00 -14.49 -8.95
C ARG A 41 11.44 -15.67 -9.73
N ASP A 42 10.15 -15.94 -9.59
CA ASP A 42 9.49 -17.08 -10.24
C ASP A 42 9.43 -16.94 -11.76
N LEU A 43 9.28 -15.71 -12.27
CA LEU A 43 9.24 -15.44 -13.71
C LEU A 43 10.62 -15.46 -14.38
N GLY A 44 11.72 -15.60 -13.62
CA GLY A 44 13.09 -15.53 -14.15
C GLY A 44 13.46 -14.18 -14.79
N ALA A 45 12.53 -13.22 -14.80
CA ALA A 45 12.68 -11.87 -15.27
C ALA A 45 13.29 -11.04 -14.14
N LYS A 46 14.63 -11.06 -14.06
CA LYS A 46 15.39 -10.29 -13.08
C LYS A 46 15.07 -8.78 -13.14
N ASP A 47 14.58 -8.31 -14.29
CA ASP A 47 14.09 -6.96 -14.51
C ASP A 47 12.81 -7.04 -15.34
N ALA A 48 11.67 -6.64 -14.78
CA ALA A 48 10.52 -6.31 -15.62
C ALA A 48 10.98 -5.23 -16.62
N PRO A 49 10.69 -5.35 -17.93
CA PRO A 49 11.20 -4.40 -18.91
C PRO A 49 10.83 -2.99 -18.47
N ALA A 50 11.86 -2.14 -18.33
CA ALA A 50 11.73 -0.74 -17.97
C ALA A 50 10.93 -0.04 -19.07
N LEU A 51 9.60 -0.08 -18.95
CA LEU A 51 8.70 0.63 -19.86
C LEU A 51 8.97 2.15 -19.79
N ILE A 52 9.58 2.62 -18.69
CA ILE A 52 10.00 4.00 -18.46
C ILE A 52 11.48 3.98 -18.02
N PRO A 53 12.42 4.52 -18.82
CA PRO A 53 13.84 4.57 -18.45
C PRO A 53 14.02 5.44 -17.19
N GLY A 54 14.59 4.88 -16.12
CA GLY A 54 14.86 5.61 -14.86
C GLY A 54 13.71 5.60 -13.84
N HIS A 55 12.62 4.89 -14.10
CA HIS A 55 11.61 4.54 -13.11
C HIS A 55 11.58 3.02 -13.02
N GLY A 56 11.62 2.46 -11.80
CA GLY A 56 11.51 1.01 -11.58
C GLY A 56 10.28 0.38 -12.26
N GLY A 57 10.14 -0.94 -12.16
CA GLY A 57 9.10 -1.67 -12.88
C GLY A 57 7.73 -1.05 -12.65
N LEU A 58 6.88 -0.99 -13.68
CA LEU A 58 5.49 -0.56 -13.53
C LEU A 58 4.79 -1.38 -12.42
N LEU A 59 5.18 -2.65 -12.28
CA LEU A 59 4.74 -3.56 -11.23
C LEU A 59 5.07 -3.07 -9.80
N ASP A 60 6.27 -2.52 -9.55
CA ASP A 60 6.72 -1.97 -8.24
C ASP A 60 5.88 -0.78 -7.77
N ARG A 61 5.15 -0.15 -8.69
CA ARG A 61 4.27 0.96 -8.36
C ARG A 61 2.84 0.52 -8.12
N PHE A 62 2.41 -0.59 -8.72
CA PHE A 62 1.03 -1.06 -8.63
C PHE A 62 0.85 -2.13 -7.55
N ASP A 63 1.88 -2.86 -7.17
CA ASP A 63 1.87 -3.91 -6.16
C ASP A 63 1.42 -3.41 -4.77
N SER A 64 1.97 -2.27 -4.35
CA SER A 64 1.70 -1.62 -3.08
C SER A 64 0.27 -1.08 -3.05
N TYR A 65 -0.26 -0.59 -4.17
CA TYR A 65 -1.69 -0.25 -4.28
C TYR A 65 -2.59 -1.48 -4.29
N PHE A 66 -2.17 -2.59 -4.92
CA PHE A 66 -2.98 -3.80 -5.05
C PHE A 66 -3.33 -4.41 -3.68
N PHE A 67 -2.41 -4.33 -2.72
CA PHE A 67 -2.66 -4.76 -1.35
C PHE A 67 -3.19 -3.65 -0.43
N ALA A 68 -2.76 -2.40 -0.60
CA ALA A 68 -3.21 -1.29 0.25
C ALA A 68 -4.70 -0.95 0.05
N PHE A 69 -5.21 -0.97 -1.19
CA PHE A 69 -6.58 -0.58 -1.50
C PHE A 69 -7.65 -1.50 -0.86
N PRO A 70 -7.61 -2.83 -1.03
CA PRO A 70 -8.59 -3.72 -0.41
C PRO A 70 -8.47 -3.72 1.12
N VAL A 71 -7.27 -3.55 1.68
CA VAL A 71 -7.07 -3.47 3.14
C VAL A 71 -7.66 -2.19 3.71
N ALA A 72 -7.47 -1.04 3.04
CA ALA A 72 -8.08 0.21 3.45
C ALA A 72 -9.62 0.16 3.35
N PHE A 73 -10.15 -0.45 2.29
CA PHE A 73 -11.59 -0.65 2.12
C PHE A 73 -12.16 -1.57 3.21
N ALA A 74 -11.52 -2.71 3.48
CA ALA A 74 -11.94 -3.63 4.53
C ALA A 74 -11.89 -2.98 5.92
N TYR A 75 -10.87 -2.17 6.21
CA TYR A 75 -10.79 -1.41 7.45
C TYR A 75 -12.00 -0.48 7.61
N ASN A 76 -12.36 0.26 6.56
CA ASN A 76 -13.48 1.18 6.61
C ASN A 76 -14.82 0.46 6.81
N VAL A 77 -15.04 -0.65 6.10
CA VAL A 77 -16.30 -1.42 6.17
C VAL A 77 -16.45 -2.17 7.50
N ILE A 78 -15.36 -2.73 8.05
CA ILE A 78 -15.43 -3.63 9.22
C ILE A 78 -15.23 -2.87 10.54
N LEU A 79 -14.24 -1.97 10.59
CA LEU A 79 -13.82 -1.33 11.84
C LEU A 79 -14.38 0.08 12.02
N LYS A 80 -14.80 0.74 10.92
CA LYS A 80 -15.36 2.10 10.93
C LYS A 80 -16.85 2.13 10.57
N SER A 81 -17.58 1.06 10.91
CA SER A 81 -19.04 0.97 10.81
C SER A 81 -19.76 2.01 11.67
#